data_AF-A0A330I431-F1
#
_entry.id   AF-A0A330I431-F1
#
_cell.length_a   1.000
_cell.length_b   1.000
_cell.length_c   1.000
_cell.angle_alpha   90.00
_cell.angle_beta   90.00
_cell.angle_gamma   90.00
#
_symmetry.space_group_name_H-M   'P 1'
#
loop_
_entity.id
_entity.type
_entity.pdbx_description
1 polymer ?
#
loop_
_entity_poly.entity_id
_entity_poly.type
_entity_poly.pdbx_seq_one_letter_code
_entity_poly.pdbx_strand_id
1 'polypeptide(L)'
;MTRHNAAQAILGQAVQCVPGTLLDQFKRLLAVVHEWRTRREIERSLGRLSNFHLRDVGLTKFDVEAACADSFDRSASRALMSVAQKRTGNW
;
A
#
# COMPACT_ATOMS: atom_id res chain seq x y z
N MET A 1 56.79 12.53 -2.16
CA MET A 1 55.79 12.90 -3.20
C MET A 1 54.53 12.07 -2.97
N THR A 2 53.57 12.57 -2.18
CA THR A 2 52.36 11.80 -1.78
C THR A 2 51.17 12.74 -1.57
N ARG A 3 50.88 13.61 -2.54
CA ARG A 3 49.72 14.53 -2.50
C ARG A 3 48.58 14.14 -3.45
N HIS A 4 48.81 13.23 -4.40
CA HIS A 4 47.81 12.92 -5.45
C HIS A 4 46.75 11.88 -5.04
N ASN A 5 46.96 11.09 -3.99
CA ASN A 5 46.01 10.04 -3.58
C ASN A 5 44.83 10.55 -2.73
N ALA A 6 45.01 11.65 -1.99
CA ALA A 6 43.95 12.16 -1.11
C ALA A 6 42.80 12.81 -1.90
N ALA A 7 43.09 13.47 -3.02
CA ALA A 7 42.07 14.15 -3.83
C ALA A 7 41.15 13.16 -4.58
N GLN A 8 41.67 12.00 -4.99
CA GLN A 8 40.88 10.96 -5.66
C GLN A 8 39.94 10.22 -4.70
N ALA A 9 40.34 10.06 -3.43
CA ALA A 9 39.48 9.46 -2.40
C ALA A 9 38.25 10.31 -2.07
N ILE A 10 38.39 11.64 -2.11
CA ILE A 10 37.30 12.59 -1.82
C ILE A 10 36.28 12.63 -2.97
N LEU A 11 36.74 12.54 -4.22
CA LEU A 11 35.86 12.51 -5.40
C LEU A 11 35.06 11.20 -5.52
N GLY A 12 35.58 10.08 -5.00
CA GLY A 12 34.86 8.81 -4.99
C GLY A 12 33.70 8.72 -3.97
N GLN A 13 33.74 9.52 -2.89
CA GLN A 13 32.71 9.51 -1.85
C GLN A 13 31.53 10.46 -2.13
N ALA A 14 31.73 11.50 -2.94
CA ALA A 14 30.70 12.49 -3.24
C ALA A 14 29.56 11.97 -4.15
N VAL A 15 29.72 10.80 -4.77
CA VAL A 15 28.76 10.25 -5.75
C VAL A 15 27.60 9.46 -5.11
N GLN A 16 27.65 9.16 -3.80
CA GLN A 16 26.70 8.23 -3.17
C GLN A 16 25.93 8.78 -1.95
N CYS A 17 25.52 10.04 -1.98
CA CYS A 17 24.62 10.56 -0.95
C CYS A 17 23.36 11.18 -1.56
N VAL A 18 22.57 10.35 -2.26
CA VAL A 18 21.12 10.55 -2.19
C VAL A 18 20.70 9.98 -0.83
N PRO A 19 20.18 10.79 0.11
CA PRO A 19 19.76 10.27 1.40
C PRO A 19 18.67 9.23 1.15
N GLY A 20 18.94 7.95 1.45
CA GLY A 20 17.94 6.87 1.30
C GLY A 20 16.60 7.23 1.95
N THR A 21 16.66 8.04 3.01
CA THR A 21 15.54 8.61 3.75
C THR A 21 14.55 9.41 2.91
N LEU A 22 15.01 10.16 1.88
CA LEU A 22 14.09 10.92 1.02
C LEU A 22 13.37 9.98 0.05
N LEU A 23 14.11 9.09 -0.60
CA LEU A 23 13.52 8.08 -1.49
C LEU A 23 12.53 7.19 -0.75
N ASP A 24 12.82 6.81 0.49
CA ASP A 24 11.93 5.98 1.30
C ASP A 24 10.68 6.74 1.75
N GLN A 25 10.78 8.04 2.05
CA GLN A 25 9.61 8.89 2.30
C GLN A 25 8.72 9.02 1.05
N PHE A 26 9.32 9.21 -0.13
CA PHE A 26 8.55 9.25 -1.39
C PHE A 26 7.87 7.92 -1.68
N LYS A 27 8.56 6.79 -1.49
CA LYS A 27 7.95 5.45 -1.63
C LYS A 27 6.76 5.28 -0.66
N ARG A 28 6.89 5.74 0.59
CA ARG A 28 5.80 5.67 1.57
C ARG A 28 4.60 6.53 1.15
N LEU A 29 4.85 7.74 0.65
CA LEU A 29 3.78 8.60 0.13
C LEU A 29 3.08 7.96 -1.09
N LEU A 30 3.86 7.40 -2.02
CA LEU A 30 3.32 6.69 -3.17
C LEU A 30 2.47 5.50 -2.74
N ALA A 31 2.90 4.73 -1.74
CA ALA A 31 2.11 3.62 -1.19
C ALA A 31 0.76 4.10 -0.64
N VAL A 32 0.72 5.22 0.09
CA VAL A 32 -0.52 5.82 0.58
C VAL A 32 -1.43 6.27 -0.57
N VAL A 33 -0.88 6.93 -1.59
CA VAL A 33 -1.65 7.37 -2.77
C VAL A 33 -2.21 6.16 -3.54
N HIS A 34 -1.42 5.10 -3.69
CA HIS A 34 -1.86 3.85 -4.30
C HIS A 34 -3.00 3.21 -3.51
N GLU A 35 -2.89 3.11 -2.19
CA GLU A 35 -3.94 2.55 -1.35
C GLU A 35 -5.22 3.40 -1.38
N TRP A 36 -5.09 4.73 -1.35
CA TRP A 36 -6.24 5.63 -1.53
C TRP A 36 -6.95 5.41 -2.86
N ARG A 37 -6.19 5.29 -3.96
CA ARG A 37 -6.77 4.97 -5.28
C ARG A 37 -7.47 3.61 -5.26
N THR A 38 -6.84 2.59 -4.67
CA THR A 38 -7.42 1.24 -4.54
C THR A 38 -8.74 1.26 -3.79
N ARG A 39 -8.82 1.98 -2.67
CA ARG A 39 -10.06 2.12 -1.89
C ARG A 39 -11.17 2.78 -2.68
N ARG A 40 -10.85 3.84 -3.43
CA ARG A 40 -11.83 4.50 -4.30
C ARG A 40 -12.33 3.57 -5.40
N GLU A 41 -11.49 2.70 -5.91
CA GLU A 41 -11.89 1.70 -6.91
C GLU A 41 -12.75 0.59 -6.30
N ILE A 42 -12.41 0.14 -5.09
CA ILE A 42 -13.21 -0.80 -4.30
C ILE A 42 -14.60 -0.23 -4.03
N GLU A 43 -14.71 1.02 -3.58
CA GLU A 43 -16.01 1.67 -3.34
C GLU A 43 -16.83 1.80 -4.63
N ARG A 44 -16.19 2.14 -5.76
CA ARG A 44 -16.87 2.23 -7.05
C ARG A 44 -17.38 0.88 -7.57
N SER A 45 -16.59 -0.17 -7.38
CA SER A 45 -16.89 -1.51 -7.87
C SER A 45 -17.81 -2.27 -6.90
N LEU A 46 -17.34 -2.53 -5.68
CA LEU A 46 -18.03 -3.31 -4.65
C LEU A 46 -19.11 -2.50 -3.92
N GLY A 47 -18.91 -1.20 -3.70
CA GLY A 47 -19.91 -0.37 -3.00
C GLY A 47 -21.24 -0.23 -3.74
N ARG A 48 -21.23 -0.42 -5.07
CA ARG A 48 -22.44 -0.43 -5.91
C ARG A 48 -23.16 -1.78 -5.93
N LEU A 49 -22.52 -2.85 -5.47
CA LEU A 49 -23.14 -4.17 -5.46
C LEU A 49 -24.20 -4.27 -4.37
N SER A 50 -25.23 -5.08 -4.63
CA SER A 50 -26.21 -5.44 -3.61
C SER A 50 -25.56 -6.35 -2.56
N ASN A 51 -26.14 -6.38 -1.35
CA ASN A 51 -25.66 -7.30 -0.31
C ASN A 51 -25.71 -8.77 -0.76
N PHE A 52 -26.63 -9.13 -1.66
CA PHE A 52 -26.74 -10.49 -2.19
C PHE A 52 -25.49 -10.86 -3.02
N HIS A 53 -25.10 -10.01 -3.97
CA HIS A 53 -23.90 -10.27 -4.79
C HIS A 53 -22.61 -10.25 -3.97
N LEU A 54 -22.54 -9.43 -2.91
CA LEU A 54 -21.40 -9.45 -2.00
C LEU A 54 -21.35 -10.75 -1.19
N ARG A 55 -22.51 -11.29 -0.82
CA ARG A 55 -22.64 -12.52 -0.03
C ARG A 55 -22.06 -13.72 -0.78
N ASP A 56 -22.26 -13.78 -2.09
CA ASP A 56 -21.72 -14.85 -2.95
C ASP A 56 -20.19 -14.96 -2.87
N VAL A 57 -19.50 -13.86 -2.59
CA VAL A 57 -18.03 -13.81 -2.45
C VAL A 57 -17.56 -13.75 -0.99
N GLY A 58 -18.42 -14.03 -0.01
CA GLY A 58 -18.01 -14.01 1.39
C GLY A 58 -18.11 -12.65 2.09
N LEU A 59 -18.66 -11.62 1.43
CA LEU A 59 -18.60 -10.22 1.89
C LEU A 59 -19.98 -9.63 2.19
N THR A 60 -19.98 -8.51 2.90
CA THR A 60 -21.15 -7.65 3.11
C THR A 60 -20.75 -6.19 2.85
N LYS A 61 -21.74 -5.30 2.66
CA LYS A 61 -21.46 -3.86 2.56
C LYS A 61 -20.67 -3.32 3.75
N PHE A 62 -20.96 -3.82 4.95
CA PHE A 62 -20.24 -3.41 6.15
C PHE A 62 -18.74 -3.75 6.07
N ASP A 63 -18.37 -4.92 5.53
CA ASP A 63 -16.96 -5.29 5.42
C ASP A 63 -16.23 -4.40 4.40
N VAL A 64 -16.91 -4.01 3.31
CA VAL A 64 -16.40 -3.07 2.30
C VAL A 64 -16.18 -1.68 2.91
N GLU A 65 -17.17 -1.16 3.62
CA GLU A 65 -17.08 0.13 4.30
C GLU A 65 -15.98 0.12 5.38
N ALA A 66 -15.92 -0.93 6.20
CA ALA A 66 -14.91 -1.08 7.24
C ALA A 66 -13.49 -1.15 6.64
N ALA A 67 -13.29 -1.91 5.55
CA ALA A 67 -12.00 -2.01 4.89
C ALA A 67 -11.57 -0.69 4.25
N CYS A 68 -12.49 0.09 3.69
CA CYS A 68 -12.21 1.39 3.10
C CYS A 68 -12.02 2.52 4.13
N ALA A 69 -12.57 2.37 5.34
CA ALA A 69 -12.40 3.31 6.45
C ALA A 69 -11.17 3.02 7.35
N ASP A 70 -10.50 1.87 7.20
CA ASP A 70 -9.33 1.48 8.02
C ASP A 70 -8.11 2.40 7.75
N SER A 71 -7.06 2.29 8.55
CA SER A 71 -5.78 2.98 8.32
C SER A 71 -5.15 2.64 6.96
N PHE A 72 -4.48 3.60 6.31
CA PHE A 72 -3.77 3.38 5.03
C PHE A 72 -2.55 2.45 5.14
N ASP A 73 -2.06 2.21 6.36
CA ASP A 73 -0.99 1.24 6.61
C ASP A 73 -1.47 -0.21 6.37
N ARG A 74 -2.79 -0.44 6.35
CA ARG A 74 -3.40 -1.72 6.00
C ARG A 74 -4.10 -1.63 4.65
N SER A 75 -3.79 -2.58 3.76
CA SER A 75 -4.46 -2.63 2.47
C SER A 75 -5.90 -3.12 2.59
N ALA A 76 -6.85 -2.36 2.06
CA ALA A 76 -8.28 -2.66 2.03
C ALA A 76 -8.55 -3.97 1.26
N SER A 77 -7.87 -4.18 0.14
CA SER A 77 -7.98 -5.44 -0.63
C SER A 77 -7.60 -6.66 0.21
N ARG A 78 -6.49 -6.56 0.94
CA ARG A 78 -6.00 -7.64 1.80
C ARG A 78 -6.92 -7.85 3.01
N ALA A 79 -7.51 -6.78 3.55
CA ALA A 79 -8.52 -6.89 4.60
C ALA A 79 -9.78 -7.63 4.10
N LEU A 80 -10.29 -7.27 2.92
CA LEU A 80 -11.44 -7.93 2.30
C LEU A 80 -11.17 -9.39 1.99
N MET A 81 -10.00 -9.70 1.42
CA MET A 81 -9.61 -11.08 1.13
C MET A 81 -9.54 -11.92 2.42
N SER A 82 -9.03 -11.35 3.51
CA SER A 82 -9.00 -12.02 4.81
C SER A 82 -10.41 -12.27 5.36
N VAL A 83 -11.34 -11.32 5.22
CA VAL A 83 -12.74 -11.48 5.65
C VAL A 83 -13.43 -12.55 4.82
N ALA A 84 -13.30 -12.49 3.49
CA ALA A 84 -13.88 -13.46 2.58
C ALA A 84 -13.39 -14.87 2.93
N GLN A 85 -12.08 -15.07 3.03
CA GLN A 85 -11.46 -16.36 3.40
C GLN A 85 -11.97 -16.92 4.73
N LYS A 86 -12.14 -16.07 5.76
CA LYS A 86 -12.69 -16.49 7.05
C LYS A 86 -14.13 -17.01 6.94
N ARG A 87 -14.90 -16.49 5.99
CA ARG A 87 -16.32 -16.86 5.80
C ARG A 87 -16.52 -17.95 4.75
N THR A 88 -15.57 -18.19 3.84
CA THR A 88 -15.67 -19.22 2.77
C THR A 88 -15.89 -20.66 3.28
N GLY A 89 -15.86 -20.93 4.59
CA GLY A 89 -16.20 -22.24 5.17
C GLY A 89 -17.25 -22.23 6.29
N ASN A 90 -17.88 -21.08 6.57
CA ASN A 90 -18.72 -20.88 7.75
C ASN A 90 -20.15 -20.43 7.41
N TRP A 91 -20.63 -20.86 6.23
CA TRP A 91 -21.97 -20.55 5.69
C TRP A 91 -23.00 -21.59 6.09
#